data_AF-A0A3M7MH19-F1
#
_entry.id   AF-A0A3M7MH19-F1
#
_cell.length_a   1.000
_cell.length_b   1.000
_cell.length_c   1.000
_cell.angle_alpha   90.00
_cell.angle_beta   90.00
_cell.angle_gamma   90.00
#
_symmetry.space_group_name_H-M   'P 1'
#
loop_
_entity.id
_entity.type
_entity.pdbx_description
1 polymer ?
#
loop_
_entity_poly.entity_id
_entity_poly.type
_entity_poly.pdbx_seq_one_letter_code
_entity_poly.pdbx_strand_id
1 'polypeptide(L)'
;MLVASLLSQRLPITEEVRVAGGLTALHRLHASSGDQIRFVRAPPQQEEQTAGVALGEHTDFGSVTVLFNRLGGLQVRLPSHIAPTPPTSPTPTPPPPDADEPPLHADNWTYVRPLPSHCIVNLGDALVKFSKGILRSNIHRVVAPPGDQGKVERYSCVYFCRPEDDVLLRSLVVGDGSGKGDGDGDGEEEEEEVVTAKEWILRRAMGRRKVDGWEASNGTERISMRRGSGGGGGGGGGET
;
A
#
# COMPACT_ATOMS: atom_id res chain seq x y z
N MET A 1 5.03 9.00 -16.09
CA MET A 1 5.19 7.65 -15.49
C MET A 1 4.13 6.70 -16.03
N LEU A 2 4.52 5.50 -16.49
CA LEU A 2 3.59 4.53 -17.11
C LEU A 2 2.42 4.14 -16.19
N VAL A 3 2.70 3.90 -14.90
CA VAL A 3 1.68 3.50 -13.90
C VAL A 3 0.64 4.61 -13.73
N ALA A 4 1.06 5.86 -13.53
CA ALA A 4 0.15 7.00 -13.37
C ALA A 4 -0.74 7.20 -14.61
N SER A 5 -0.17 7.07 -15.80
CA SER A 5 -0.93 7.16 -17.06
C SER A 5 -1.97 6.04 -17.18
N LEU A 6 -1.59 4.80 -16.86
CA LEU A 6 -2.51 3.65 -16.90
C LEU A 6 -3.67 3.82 -15.92
N LEU A 7 -3.37 4.19 -14.67
CA LEU A 7 -4.39 4.43 -13.65
C LEU A 7 -5.32 5.58 -14.04
N SER A 8 -4.78 6.66 -14.60
CA SER A 8 -5.57 7.81 -15.05
C SER A 8 -6.57 7.45 -16.15
N GLN A 9 -6.29 6.44 -16.97
CA GLN A 9 -7.20 5.97 -18.02
C GLN A 9 -8.30 5.05 -17.47
N ARG A 10 -8.06 4.38 -16.35
CA ARG A 10 -8.98 3.37 -15.78
C ARG A 10 -9.82 3.89 -14.63
N LEU A 11 -9.36 4.94 -13.94
CA LEU A 11 -10.12 5.57 -12.88
C LEU A 11 -11.22 6.47 -13.46
N PRO A 12 -12.38 6.54 -12.77
CA PRO A 12 -13.46 7.46 -13.12
C PRO A 12 -13.13 8.90 -12.69
N ILE A 13 -11.98 9.42 -13.13
CA ILE A 13 -11.59 10.82 -12.89
C ILE A 13 -12.53 11.78 -13.63
N THR A 14 -12.78 12.95 -13.04
CA THR A 14 -13.62 13.98 -13.65
C THR A 14 -13.06 14.42 -15.00
N GLU A 15 -13.92 14.93 -15.88
CA GLU A 15 -13.50 15.40 -17.20
C GLU A 15 -12.50 16.57 -17.10
N GLU A 16 -12.71 17.47 -16.14
CA GLU A 16 -11.77 18.56 -15.83
C GLU A 16 -10.36 18.03 -15.53
N VAL A 17 -10.26 17.03 -14.64
CA VAL A 17 -8.97 16.41 -14.30
C VAL A 17 -8.37 15.67 -15.49
N ARG A 18 -9.20 15.02 -16.32
CA ARG A 18 -8.76 14.31 -17.52
C ARG A 18 -8.13 15.27 -18.54
N VAL A 19 -8.80 16.38 -18.83
CA VAL A 19 -8.31 17.44 -19.73
C VAL A 19 -7.04 18.09 -19.18
N ALA A 20 -6.92 18.23 -17.85
CA ALA A 20 -5.71 18.73 -17.19
C ALA A 20 -4.51 17.75 -17.21
N GLY A 21 -4.64 16.57 -17.83
CA GLY A 21 -3.56 15.56 -17.94
C GLY A 21 -3.59 14.47 -16.85
N GLY A 22 -4.65 14.44 -16.04
CA GLY A 22 -4.93 13.37 -15.09
C GLY A 22 -3.86 13.17 -14.02
N LEU A 23 -3.67 11.92 -13.57
CA LEU A 23 -2.66 11.62 -12.55
C LEU A 23 -1.23 11.94 -13.01
N THR A 24 -0.94 11.89 -14.31
CA THR A 24 0.40 12.20 -14.84
C THR A 24 0.77 13.66 -14.61
N ALA A 25 -0.21 14.57 -14.69
CA ALA A 25 0.00 16.00 -14.47
C ALA A 25 0.40 16.33 -13.02
N LEU A 26 0.11 15.45 -12.06
CA LEU A 26 0.47 15.61 -10.65
C LEU A 26 1.89 15.11 -10.31
N HIS A 27 2.62 14.60 -11.30
CA HIS A 27 3.91 13.92 -11.14
C HIS A 27 4.89 14.31 -12.26
N ARG A 28 5.03 15.60 -12.57
CA ARG A 28 5.93 16.05 -13.65
C ARG A 28 7.40 15.84 -13.24
N LEU A 29 8.20 15.31 -14.16
CA LEU A 29 9.59 14.93 -13.92
C LEU A 29 10.49 16.07 -13.40
N HIS A 30 10.20 17.31 -13.80
CA HIS A 30 11.00 18.49 -13.47
C HIS A 30 10.38 19.37 -12.38
N ALA A 31 9.22 18.99 -11.86
CA ALA A 31 8.59 19.70 -10.76
C ALA A 31 9.18 19.26 -9.42
N SER A 32 9.10 20.13 -8.41
CA SER A 32 9.53 19.76 -7.07
C SER A 32 8.53 18.78 -6.47
N SER A 33 9.05 17.66 -5.98
CA SER A 33 8.28 16.69 -5.20
C SER A 33 9.15 16.13 -4.08
N GLY A 34 8.49 15.57 -3.07
CA GLY A 34 9.15 14.81 -2.01
C GLY A 34 9.68 13.44 -2.45
N ASP A 35 9.88 13.19 -3.75
CA ASP A 35 10.40 11.93 -4.30
C ASP A 35 11.68 11.51 -3.59
N GLN A 36 11.85 10.20 -3.41
CA GLN A 36 13.00 9.67 -2.68
C GLN A 36 13.48 8.35 -3.27
N ILE A 37 14.79 8.18 -3.35
CA ILE A 37 15.42 6.86 -3.53
C ILE A 37 16.09 6.46 -2.21
N ARG A 38 15.90 5.21 -1.79
CA ARG A 38 16.59 4.61 -0.65
C ARG A 38 17.36 3.37 -1.10
N PHE A 39 18.66 3.37 -0.83
CA PHE A 39 19.49 2.19 -0.88
C PHE A 39 19.60 1.64 0.53
N VAL A 40 19.17 0.41 0.73
CA VAL A 40 19.14 -0.24 2.04
C VAL A 40 20.00 -1.49 1.98
N ARG A 41 20.93 -1.58 2.92
CA ARG A 41 21.72 -2.77 3.23
C ARG A 41 21.26 -3.28 4.59
N ALA A 42 20.75 -4.51 4.62
CA ALA A 42 20.36 -5.19 5.85
C ALA A 42 21.29 -6.40 6.07
N PRO A 43 21.93 -6.52 7.24
CA PRO A 43 22.78 -7.67 7.55
C PRO A 43 21.96 -8.96 7.62
N PRO A 44 22.61 -10.14 7.59
CA PRO A 44 21.96 -11.42 7.87
C PRO A 44 21.15 -11.38 9.16
N GLN A 45 19.94 -11.92 9.11
CA GLN A 45 18.95 -11.91 10.19
C GLN A 45 18.33 -13.30 10.31
N GLN A 46 18.35 -13.87 11.50
CA GLN A 46 17.66 -15.12 11.79
C GLN A 46 16.15 -14.85 11.98
N GLU A 47 15.28 -15.79 11.59
CA GLU A 47 13.82 -15.62 11.58
C GLU A 47 13.23 -15.17 12.93
N GLU A 48 13.86 -15.55 14.05
CA GLU A 48 13.43 -15.20 15.41
C GLU A 48 13.78 -13.75 15.80
N GLN A 49 14.65 -13.08 15.04
CA GLN A 49 15.04 -11.68 15.27
C GLN A 49 14.16 -10.73 14.47
N THR A 50 12.87 -10.64 14.82
CA THR A 50 12.03 -9.49 14.43
C THR A 50 12.47 -8.19 15.13
N ALA A 51 13.21 -8.31 16.24
CA ALA A 51 13.74 -7.21 17.02
C ALA A 51 15.04 -6.66 16.42
N GLY A 52 14.92 -5.79 15.41
CA GLY A 52 16.06 -5.04 14.88
C GLY A 52 15.96 -4.67 13.40
N VAL A 53 14.92 -5.17 12.72
CA VAL A 53 14.80 -5.09 11.27
C VAL A 53 13.57 -4.30 10.88
N ALA A 54 13.84 -3.11 10.35
CA ALA A 54 12.98 -2.41 9.40
C ALA A 54 11.62 -1.93 9.90
N LEU A 55 11.09 -0.93 9.18
CA LEU A 55 9.87 -0.21 9.52
C LEU A 55 8.74 -1.18 9.86
N GLY A 56 8.14 -1.00 11.05
CA GLY A 56 6.93 -1.70 11.46
C GLY A 56 5.78 -1.50 10.47
N GLU A 57 4.63 -2.10 10.74
CA GLU A 57 3.47 -2.09 9.84
C GLU A 57 3.11 -0.67 9.37
N HIS A 58 3.05 -0.46 8.06
CA HIS A 58 2.71 0.85 7.50
C HIS A 58 2.13 0.77 6.10
N THR A 59 1.55 1.89 5.66
CA THR A 59 1.34 2.21 4.24
C THR A 59 2.35 3.25 3.76
N ASP A 60 2.58 3.29 2.45
CA ASP A 60 3.43 4.30 1.82
C ASP A 60 2.69 5.62 1.63
N PHE A 61 3.42 6.72 1.75
CA PHE A 61 2.80 8.06 1.77
C PHE A 61 2.47 8.53 0.34
N GLY A 62 3.35 8.24 -0.62
CA GLY A 62 3.27 8.77 -1.97
C GLY A 62 2.18 8.12 -2.84
N SER A 63 2.39 8.20 -4.14
CA SER A 63 1.51 7.58 -5.12
C SER A 63 1.96 6.16 -5.45
N VAL A 64 3.23 5.99 -5.79
CA VAL A 64 3.77 4.70 -6.24
C VAL A 64 5.12 4.47 -5.58
N THR A 65 5.31 3.27 -5.03
CA THR A 65 6.60 2.78 -4.57
C THR A 65 7.08 1.68 -5.50
N VAL A 66 8.30 1.79 -5.98
CA VAL A 66 8.96 0.79 -6.83
C VAL A 66 10.14 0.20 -6.04
N LEU A 67 10.05 -1.08 -5.71
CA LEU A 67 11.04 -1.82 -4.96
C LEU A 67 11.78 -2.81 -5.86
N PHE A 68 13.10 -2.71 -5.84
CA PHE A 68 14.03 -3.67 -6.43
C PHE A 68 14.73 -4.42 -5.31
N ASN A 69 14.61 -5.74 -5.31
CA ASN A 69 15.20 -6.60 -4.30
C ASN A 69 15.42 -8.01 -4.88
N ARG A 70 16.39 -8.74 -4.33
CA ARG A 70 16.70 -10.12 -4.73
C ARG A 70 16.22 -11.15 -3.71
N LEU A 71 16.24 -10.81 -2.43
CA LEU A 71 15.85 -11.70 -1.34
C LEU A 71 14.43 -11.38 -0.86
N GLY A 72 13.81 -12.29 -0.10
CA GLY A 72 12.53 -12.04 0.53
C GLY A 72 12.56 -10.95 1.62
N GLY A 73 11.64 -11.07 2.57
CA GLY A 73 11.53 -10.19 3.73
C GLY A 73 10.42 -9.13 3.61
N LEU A 74 9.94 -8.78 2.42
CA LEU A 74 8.72 -7.99 2.31
C LEU A 74 7.51 -8.87 2.59
N GLN A 75 6.67 -8.45 3.53
CA GLN A 75 5.35 -9.02 3.76
C GLN A 75 4.27 -7.97 3.52
N VAL A 76 3.17 -8.40 2.89
CA VAL A 76 1.95 -7.60 2.70
C VAL A 76 0.81 -8.24 3.48
N ARG A 77 -0.05 -7.42 4.08
CA ARG A 77 -1.24 -7.91 4.75
C ARG A 77 -2.40 -7.94 3.76
N LEU A 78 -2.85 -9.15 3.42
CA LEU A 78 -3.97 -9.34 2.51
C LEU A 78 -5.29 -9.07 3.24
N PRO A 79 -6.30 -8.52 2.54
CA PRO A 79 -7.67 -8.55 3.03
C PRO A 79 -8.16 -9.99 3.20
N SER A 80 -9.02 -10.24 4.19
CA SER A 80 -9.51 -11.60 4.51
C SER A 80 -10.25 -12.33 3.37
N HIS A 81 -10.65 -11.61 2.32
CA HIS A 81 -11.36 -12.15 1.16
C HIS A 81 -10.43 -12.41 -0.04
N ILE A 82 -9.13 -12.09 0.06
CA ILE A 82 -8.14 -12.33 -0.98
C ILE A 82 -7.22 -13.46 -0.53
N ALA A 83 -7.22 -14.56 -1.27
CA ALA A 83 -6.27 -15.65 -1.05
C ALA A 83 -4.88 -15.28 -1.59
N PRO A 84 -3.79 -15.73 -0.95
CA PRO A 84 -2.44 -15.62 -1.51
C PRO A 84 -2.38 -16.27 -2.89
N THR A 85 -1.81 -15.57 -3.87
CA THR A 85 -1.56 -16.16 -5.17
C THR A 85 -0.27 -16.99 -5.10
N PRO A 86 -0.32 -18.30 -5.42
CA PRO A 86 0.89 -19.10 -5.48
C PRO A 86 1.86 -18.51 -6.51
N PRO A 87 3.16 -18.56 -6.25
CA PRO A 87 4.13 -18.05 -7.20
C PRO A 87 4.10 -18.90 -8.48
N THR A 88 3.92 -18.24 -9.62
CA THR A 88 4.00 -18.84 -10.95
C THR A 88 5.46 -19.20 -11.25
N SER A 89 5.91 -20.36 -10.79
CA SER A 89 7.23 -20.86 -11.13
C SER A 89 7.30 -21.19 -12.64
N PRO A 90 8.34 -20.77 -13.37
CA PRO A 90 8.61 -21.32 -14.71
C PRO A 90 9.08 -22.79 -14.63
N THR A 91 9.39 -23.30 -13.43
CA THR A 91 9.71 -24.71 -13.20
C THR A 91 9.14 -25.13 -11.84
N PRO A 92 8.13 -26.02 -11.78
CA PRO A 92 7.64 -26.56 -10.53
C PRO A 92 8.65 -27.60 -10.05
N THR A 93 9.57 -27.20 -9.17
CA THR A 93 10.23 -28.20 -8.34
C THR A 93 9.36 -28.32 -7.09
N PRO A 94 8.69 -29.45 -6.85
CA PRO A 94 7.94 -29.63 -5.62
C PRO A 94 8.92 -29.52 -4.44
N PRO A 95 8.51 -28.91 -3.32
CA PRO A 95 9.33 -28.91 -2.12
C PRO A 95 9.59 -30.38 -1.71
N PRO A 96 10.75 -30.68 -1.09
CA PRO A 96 11.01 -32.00 -0.55
C PRO A 96 9.89 -32.41 0.41
N PRO A 97 9.50 -33.70 0.44
CA PRO A 97 8.38 -34.18 1.25
C PRO A 97 8.53 -33.98 2.77
N ASP A 98 9.75 -33.67 3.24
CA ASP A 98 10.09 -33.54 4.67
C ASP A 98 10.57 -32.12 5.05
N ALA A 99 10.38 -31.12 4.19
CA ALA A 99 10.73 -29.75 4.54
C ALA A 99 9.59 -29.11 5.35
N ASP A 100 9.74 -29.05 6.68
CA ASP A 100 8.97 -28.18 7.57
C ASP A 100 9.31 -26.70 7.25
N GLU A 101 9.01 -26.24 6.04
CA GLU A 101 9.11 -24.82 5.71
C GLU A 101 7.99 -24.08 6.43
N PRO A 102 8.31 -23.05 7.25
CA PRO A 102 7.29 -22.28 7.94
C PRO A 102 6.33 -21.67 6.92
N PRO A 103 5.03 -21.57 7.25
CA PRO A 103 4.04 -21.10 6.31
C PRO A 103 4.39 -19.68 5.86
N LEU A 104 4.59 -19.49 4.55
CA LEU A 104 4.86 -18.18 3.95
C LEU A 104 3.66 -17.22 4.02
N HIS A 105 2.55 -17.70 4.58
CA HIS A 105 1.36 -16.94 4.89
C HIS A 105 0.77 -17.34 6.26
N ALA A 106 0.69 -16.37 7.18
CA ALA A 106 0.09 -16.53 8.51
C ALA A 106 -0.55 -15.21 8.96
N ASP A 107 -1.68 -15.25 9.66
CA ASP A 107 -2.39 -14.06 10.18
C ASP A 107 -2.67 -12.98 9.12
N ASN A 108 -3.01 -13.40 7.90
CA ASN A 108 -3.18 -12.56 6.70
C ASN A 108 -1.91 -11.90 6.16
N TRP A 109 -0.74 -12.15 6.74
CA TRP A 109 0.54 -11.68 6.21
C TRP A 109 1.08 -12.66 5.18
N THR A 110 1.42 -12.17 4.00
CA THR A 110 1.98 -12.97 2.90
C THR A 110 3.35 -12.43 2.51
N TYR A 111 4.35 -13.31 2.38
CA TYR A 111 5.62 -12.93 1.77
C TYR A 111 5.46 -12.61 0.28
N VAL A 112 6.07 -11.52 -0.15
CA VAL A 112 6.18 -11.19 -1.58
C VAL A 112 7.45 -11.81 -2.13
N ARG A 113 7.30 -12.79 -3.02
CA ARG A 113 8.44 -13.41 -3.72
C ARG A 113 9.02 -12.41 -4.74
N PRO A 114 10.30 -12.01 -4.63
CA PRO A 114 10.96 -11.28 -5.70
C PRO A 114 11.10 -12.18 -6.93
N LEU A 115 10.70 -11.68 -8.09
CA LEU A 115 10.85 -12.39 -9.37
C LEU A 115 12.05 -11.83 -10.14
N PRO A 116 12.90 -12.67 -10.74
CA PRO A 116 14.01 -12.21 -11.59
C PRO A 116 13.52 -11.24 -12.67
N SER A 117 14.25 -10.14 -12.89
CA SER A 117 13.91 -9.09 -13.86
C SER A 117 12.60 -8.34 -13.62
N HIS A 118 12.00 -8.48 -12.43
CA HIS A 118 10.80 -7.74 -12.05
C HIS A 118 11.10 -6.78 -10.89
N CYS A 119 10.33 -5.69 -10.85
CA CYS A 119 10.21 -4.86 -9.66
C CYS A 119 8.87 -5.13 -8.97
N ILE A 120 8.81 -4.82 -7.68
CA ILE A 120 7.55 -4.82 -6.92
C ILE A 120 7.01 -3.39 -6.97
N VAL A 121 5.72 -3.24 -7.29
CA VAL A 121 5.04 -1.94 -7.34
C VAL A 121 3.94 -1.92 -6.28
N ASN A 122 4.05 -1.00 -5.33
CA ASN A 122 3.02 -0.72 -4.33
C ASN A 122 2.33 0.62 -4.65
N LEU A 123 1.02 0.67 -4.44
CA LEU A 123 0.27 1.93 -4.44
C LEU A 123 0.33 2.52 -3.04
N GLY A 124 0.52 3.83 -2.95
CA GLY A 124 0.53 4.57 -1.70
C GLY A 124 -0.75 5.38 -1.46
N ASP A 125 -0.80 6.00 -0.29
CA ASP A 125 -1.96 6.71 0.24
C ASP A 125 -2.42 7.91 -0.61
N ALA A 126 -1.51 8.57 -1.35
CA ALA A 126 -1.92 9.66 -2.24
C ALA A 126 -2.91 9.15 -3.30
N LEU A 127 -2.71 7.95 -3.85
CA LEU A 127 -3.63 7.36 -4.82
C LEU A 127 -4.96 6.94 -4.18
N VAL A 128 -4.94 6.55 -2.90
CA VAL A 128 -6.17 6.27 -2.15
C VAL A 128 -7.02 7.54 -2.03
N LYS A 129 -6.38 8.67 -1.67
CA LYS A 129 -7.05 9.99 -1.63
C LYS A 129 -7.58 10.41 -3.00
N PHE A 130 -6.73 10.44 -4.02
CA PHE A 130 -7.11 10.85 -5.37
C PHE A 130 -8.23 9.99 -5.97
N SER A 131 -8.35 8.73 -5.57
CA SER A 131 -9.35 7.81 -6.08
C SER A 131 -10.57 7.63 -5.18
N LYS A 132 -10.72 8.44 -4.11
CA LYS A 132 -11.79 8.31 -3.11
C LYS A 132 -11.91 6.88 -2.56
N GLY A 133 -10.77 6.22 -2.35
CA GLY A 133 -10.70 4.84 -1.82
C GLY A 133 -10.96 3.71 -2.82
N ILE A 134 -11.15 3.99 -4.12
CA ILE A 134 -11.23 2.94 -5.16
C ILE A 134 -9.93 2.14 -5.19
N LEU A 135 -8.78 2.82 -5.17
CA LEU A 135 -7.49 2.20 -4.97
C LEU A 135 -7.19 2.08 -3.47
N ARG A 136 -6.44 1.04 -3.10
CA ARG A 136 -6.01 0.80 -1.73
C ARG A 136 -4.49 0.80 -1.63
N SER A 137 -3.98 1.30 -0.51
CA SER A 137 -2.57 1.19 -0.16
C SER A 137 -2.37 0.00 0.74
N ASN A 138 -1.61 -1.01 0.29
CA ASN A 138 -1.41 -2.22 1.08
C ASN A 138 -0.58 -1.93 2.34
N ILE A 139 -1.08 -2.41 3.48
CA ILE A 139 -0.31 -2.45 4.71
C ILE A 139 0.78 -3.49 4.52
N HIS A 140 2.02 -3.07 4.78
CA HIS A 140 3.17 -3.93 4.58
C HIS A 140 4.20 -3.71 5.69
N ARG A 141 5.08 -4.69 5.83
CA ARG A 141 6.21 -4.66 6.76
C ARG A 141 7.41 -5.36 6.13
N VAL A 142 8.60 -5.10 6.66
CA VAL A 142 9.80 -5.83 6.29
C VAL A 142 10.26 -6.63 7.51
N VAL A 143 10.38 -7.94 7.32
CA VAL A 143 10.86 -8.90 8.32
C VAL A 143 12.08 -9.63 7.77
N ALA A 144 12.67 -10.51 8.58
CA ALA A 144 13.75 -11.40 8.15
C ALA A 144 13.33 -12.17 6.87
N PRO A 145 14.21 -12.30 5.86
CA PRO A 145 13.94 -13.16 4.71
C PRO A 145 13.72 -14.62 5.15
N PRO A 146 12.84 -15.37 4.46
CA PRO A 146 12.51 -16.74 4.86
C PRO A 146 13.66 -17.71 4.61
N GLY A 147 13.84 -18.68 5.51
CA GLY A 147 14.79 -19.78 5.39
C GLY A 147 16.24 -19.35 5.22
N ASP A 148 16.96 -20.00 4.30
CA ASP A 148 18.38 -19.74 4.06
C ASP A 148 18.68 -18.32 3.56
N GLN A 149 17.69 -17.60 3.02
CA GLN A 149 17.85 -16.22 2.60
C GLN A 149 18.16 -15.29 3.77
N GLY A 150 17.70 -15.61 4.99
CA GLY A 150 18.02 -14.84 6.19
C GLY A 150 19.49 -14.89 6.58
N LYS A 151 20.22 -15.92 6.13
CA LYS A 151 21.65 -16.13 6.44
C LYS A 151 22.59 -15.25 5.62
N VAL A 152 22.07 -14.52 4.64
CA VAL A 152 22.86 -13.69 3.74
C VAL A 152 22.44 -12.22 3.80
N GLU A 153 23.33 -11.35 3.35
CA GLU A 153 23.10 -9.91 3.35
C GLU A 153 22.07 -9.51 2.29
N ARG A 154 21.11 -8.66 2.68
CA ARG A 154 20.02 -8.19 1.83
C ARG A 154 20.27 -6.76 1.38
N TYR A 155 20.25 -6.56 0.06
CA TYR A 155 20.30 -5.26 -0.57
C TYR A 155 18.98 -4.96 -1.28
N SER A 156 18.45 -3.76 -1.07
CA SER A 156 17.27 -3.28 -1.79
C SER A 156 17.42 -1.82 -2.21
N CYS A 157 16.88 -1.49 -3.38
CA CYS A 157 16.70 -0.13 -3.87
C CYS A 157 15.20 0.16 -3.93
N VAL A 158 14.76 1.26 -3.32
CA VAL A 158 13.36 1.66 -3.30
C VAL A 158 13.24 3.08 -3.83
N TYR A 159 12.40 3.28 -4.84
CA TYR A 159 12.00 4.59 -5.32
C TYR A 159 10.57 4.88 -4.86
N PHE A 160 10.40 6.01 -4.17
CA PHE A 160 9.11 6.54 -3.73
C PHE A 160 8.74 7.71 -4.62
N CYS A 161 7.76 7.51 -5.49
CA CYS A 161 7.14 8.59 -6.26
C CYS A 161 6.01 9.22 -5.46
N ARG A 162 6.07 10.53 -5.31
CA ARG A 162 5.08 11.35 -4.62
C ARG A 162 4.52 12.41 -5.58
N PRO A 163 3.31 12.92 -5.31
CA PRO A 163 2.83 14.09 -6.03
C PRO A 163 3.79 15.26 -5.85
N GLU A 164 3.72 16.21 -6.78
CA GLU A 164 4.40 17.50 -6.64
C GLU A 164 4.02 18.18 -5.32
N ASP A 165 4.96 18.93 -4.74
CA ASP A 165 4.87 19.49 -3.38
C ASP A 165 3.56 20.26 -3.15
N ASP A 166 3.14 21.06 -4.14
CA ASP A 166 2.00 21.96 -4.06
C ASP A 166 0.67 21.32 -4.53
N VAL A 167 0.68 20.04 -4.92
CA VAL A 167 -0.56 19.34 -5.30
C VAL A 167 -1.46 19.17 -4.09
N LEU A 168 -2.69 19.63 -4.20
CA LEU A 168 -3.73 19.41 -3.19
C LEU A 168 -4.15 17.94 -3.18
N LEU A 169 -4.09 17.31 -2.01
CA LEU A 169 -4.52 15.93 -1.81
C LEU A 169 -6.04 15.85 -1.62
N ARG A 170 -6.78 15.90 -2.74
CA ARG A 170 -8.24 15.80 -2.80
C ARG A 170 -8.70 14.71 -3.76
N SER A 171 -9.94 14.25 -3.65
CA SER A 171 -10.53 13.34 -4.64
C SER A 171 -10.47 13.92 -6.06
N LEU A 172 -10.08 13.09 -7.02
CA LEU A 172 -10.08 13.40 -8.47
C LEU A 172 -11.19 12.69 -9.23
N VAL A 173 -11.90 11.78 -8.56
CA VAL A 173 -12.95 10.96 -9.17
C VAL A 173 -14.31 11.60 -8.99
N VAL A 174 -15.20 11.31 -9.95
CA VAL A 174 -16.60 11.67 -9.84
C VAL A 174 -17.16 10.96 -8.61
N GLY A 175 -17.60 11.73 -7.63
CA GLY A 175 -18.47 11.24 -6.58
C GLY A 175 -19.73 12.09 -6.60
N ASP A 176 -20.89 11.45 -6.71
CA ASP A 176 -21.97 11.88 -5.84
C ASP A 176 -21.47 11.79 -4.38
N GLY A 177 -22.07 12.54 -3.47
CA GLY A 177 -21.72 12.50 -2.05
C GLY A 177 -21.92 11.12 -1.38
N SER A 178 -22.14 10.02 -2.11
CA SER A 178 -22.43 8.70 -1.54
C SER A 178 -21.17 7.87 -1.32
N GLY A 179 -20.29 8.37 -0.46
CA GLY A 179 -19.53 7.50 0.43
C GLY A 179 -20.45 6.91 1.50
N LYS A 180 -21.62 6.36 1.13
CA LYS A 180 -22.44 5.57 2.04
C LYS A 180 -21.66 4.28 2.27
N GLY A 181 -20.84 4.29 3.32
CA GLY A 181 -20.75 3.06 4.10
C GLY A 181 -22.18 2.71 4.49
N ASP A 182 -22.60 1.47 4.28
CA ASP A 182 -23.90 0.97 4.71
C ASP A 182 -23.98 0.98 6.24
N GLY A 183 -24.07 2.17 6.82
CA GLY A 183 -24.21 2.48 8.22
C GLY A 183 -25.21 3.62 8.32
N ASP A 184 -26.39 3.28 8.79
CA ASP A 184 -27.54 4.16 8.97
C ASP A 184 -27.27 5.11 10.15
N GLY A 185 -26.40 6.09 9.94
CA GLY A 185 -26.02 7.08 10.94
C GLY A 185 -25.80 8.44 10.31
N ASP A 186 -26.45 9.46 10.88
CA ASP A 186 -26.31 10.89 10.59
C ASP A 186 -24.86 11.38 10.81
N GLY A 187 -23.95 10.98 9.93
CA GLY A 187 -22.57 11.44 9.92
C GLY A 187 -22.48 12.78 9.21
N GLU A 188 -22.09 13.82 9.95
CA GLU A 188 -21.64 15.10 9.40
C GLU A 188 -20.65 14.84 8.24
N GLU A 189 -20.85 15.48 7.10
CA GLU A 189 -19.89 15.45 6.00
C GLU A 189 -18.57 16.02 6.53
N GLU A 190 -17.61 15.15 6.88
CA GLU A 190 -16.26 15.58 7.26
C GLU A 190 -15.71 16.43 6.11
N GLU A 191 -15.57 17.74 6.32
CA GLU A 191 -14.93 18.64 5.34
C GLU A 191 -13.58 18.04 4.95
N GLU A 192 -13.43 17.69 3.66
CA GLU A 192 -12.19 17.09 3.17
C GLU A 192 -11.06 18.09 3.39
N GLU A 193 -10.20 17.82 4.38
CA GLU A 193 -9.11 18.72 4.75
C GLU A 193 -8.21 18.97 3.54
N VAL A 194 -8.27 20.19 3.01
CA VAL A 194 -7.49 20.60 1.83
C VAL A 194 -6.06 20.88 2.28
N VAL A 195 -5.19 19.90 2.06
CA VAL A 195 -3.76 19.96 2.41
C VAL A 195 -2.90 19.66 1.19
N THR A 196 -1.76 20.35 1.06
CA THR A 196 -0.79 20.05 0.00
C THR A 196 -0.08 18.72 0.26
N ALA A 197 0.46 18.08 -0.79
CA ALA A 197 1.21 16.85 -0.67
C ALA A 197 2.41 17.00 0.27
N LYS A 198 3.13 18.13 0.17
CA LYS A 198 4.26 18.45 1.03
C LYS A 198 3.86 18.54 2.50
N GLU A 199 2.85 19.33 2.83
CA GLU A 199 2.39 19.51 4.21
C GLU A 199 1.92 18.19 4.80
N TRP A 200 1.15 17.40 4.04
CA TRP A 200 0.65 16.12 4.51
C TRP A 200 1.78 15.11 4.77
N ILE A 201 2.77 15.02 3.86
CA ILE A 201 3.96 14.18 4.04
C ILE A 201 4.76 14.61 5.28
N LEU A 202 4.96 15.92 5.47
CA LEU A 202 5.69 16.47 6.61
C LEU A 202 4.97 16.19 7.93
N ARG A 203 3.65 16.41 8.00
CA ARG A 203 2.82 16.09 9.16
C ARG A 203 2.93 14.61 9.52
N ARG A 204 2.85 13.73 8.54
CA ARG A 204 2.95 12.29 8.78
C ARG A 204 4.35 11.84 9.21
N ALA A 205 5.39 12.42 8.62
CA ALA A 205 6.77 12.15 9.00
C ALA A 205 7.10 12.65 10.42
N MET A 206 6.53 13.78 10.84
CA MET A 206 6.70 14.35 12.17
C MET A 206 5.80 13.66 13.23
N GLY A 207 4.59 13.26 12.86
CA GLY A 207 3.68 12.50 13.74
C GLY A 207 4.29 11.19 14.21
N ARG A 208 5.07 10.51 13.35
CA ARG A 208 5.85 9.31 13.74
C ARG A 208 7.00 9.58 14.73
N ARG A 209 7.35 10.84 15.00
CA ARG A 209 8.45 11.23 15.92
C ARG A 209 7.96 11.71 17.29
N LYS A 210 6.67 11.98 17.48
CA LYS A 210 6.07 12.36 18.77
C LYS A 210 5.33 11.16 19.36
N VAL A 211 5.64 10.81 20.61
CA VAL A 211 5.02 9.70 21.35
C VAL A 211 3.52 9.97 21.64
N ASP A 212 3.06 11.22 21.57
CA ASP A 212 1.73 11.64 22.06
C ASP A 212 0.81 12.31 21.01
N GLY A 213 0.85 11.88 19.74
CA GLY A 213 0.02 12.48 18.67
C GLY A 213 -0.52 11.45 17.68
N TRP A 214 -1.33 10.51 18.15
CA TRP A 214 -1.62 9.27 17.43
C TRP A 214 -2.55 9.45 16.20
N GLU A 215 -3.49 10.40 16.23
CA GLU A 215 -4.57 10.46 15.23
C GLU A 215 -4.19 11.13 13.90
N ALA A 216 -3.42 12.23 13.93
CA ALA A 216 -2.99 12.96 12.73
C ALA A 216 -1.84 12.27 11.94
N SER A 217 -1.33 11.15 12.46
CA SER A 217 -0.23 10.38 11.87
C SER A 217 -0.69 9.16 11.05
N ASN A 218 -1.97 8.78 11.18
CA ASN A 218 -2.57 7.71 10.41
C ASN A 218 -2.75 8.16 8.96
N GLY A 219 -2.32 7.31 8.04
CA GLY A 219 -2.63 7.44 6.61
C GLY A 219 -3.96 6.77 6.29
N THR A 220 -3.96 5.91 5.26
CA THR A 220 -5.19 5.22 4.82
C THR A 220 -5.34 3.80 5.35
N GLU A 221 -4.67 3.47 6.45
CA GLU A 221 -4.68 2.12 7.04
C GLU A 221 -6.12 1.66 7.37
N ARG A 222 -6.98 2.56 7.88
CA ARG A 222 -8.39 2.27 8.17
C ARG A 222 -9.21 1.94 6.92
N ILE A 223 -8.98 2.64 5.80
CA ILE A 223 -9.64 2.39 4.51
C ILE A 223 -9.17 1.05 3.94
N SER A 224 -7.88 0.78 4.06
CA SER A 224 -7.24 -0.43 3.55
C SER A 224 -7.77 -1.71 4.22
N MET A 225 -8.24 -1.60 5.47
CA MET A 225 -8.82 -2.70 6.25
C MET A 225 -10.34 -2.92 6.04
N ARG A 226 -11.08 -2.05 5.34
CA ARG A 226 -12.53 -2.22 5.17
C ARG A 226 -12.86 -3.50 4.39
N ARG A 227 -13.76 -4.34 4.92
CA ARG A 227 -14.35 -5.49 4.19
C ARG A 227 -15.05 -4.96 2.93
N GLY A 228 -14.88 -5.65 1.80
CA GLY A 228 -15.76 -5.41 0.65
C GLY A 228 -17.19 -5.70 1.07
N SER A 229 -18.12 -4.81 0.75
CA SER A 229 -19.56 -5.00 0.92
C SER A 229 -20.01 -6.15 0.00
N GLY A 230 -19.76 -7.37 0.45
CA GLY A 230 -20.38 -8.57 -0.09
C GLY A 230 -21.79 -8.63 0.46
N GLY A 231 -22.77 -8.43 -0.41
CA GLY A 231 -24.19 -8.61 -0.10
C GLY A 231 -24.45 -10.02 0.41
N GLY A 232 -24.46 -10.18 1.73
CA GLY A 232 -24.98 -11.35 2.41
C GLY A 232 -26.44 -11.10 2.73
N GLY A 233 -27.34 -11.51 1.84
CA GLY A 233 -28.76 -11.58 2.14
C GLY A 233 -28.98 -12.52 3.32
N GLY A 234 -29.22 -11.94 4.50
CA GLY A 234 -29.67 -12.67 5.67
C GLY A 234 -31.12 -13.12 5.45
N GLY A 235 -31.30 -14.39 5.12
CA GLY A 235 -32.59 -15.04 5.12
C GLY A 235 -33.23 -14.97 6.50
N GLY A 236 -34.41 -14.36 6.57
CA GLY A 236 -35.26 -14.40 7.75
C GLY A 236 -35.77 -15.81 7.97
N GLY A 237 -35.26 -16.48 9.01
CA GLY A 237 -35.91 -17.62 9.62
C GLY A 237 -36.99 -17.10 10.57
N GLY A 238 -38.23 -17.12 10.11
CA GLY A 238 -39.42 -16.95 10.95
C GLY A 238 -39.83 -18.30 11.54
N GLU A 239 -40.04 -18.30 12.85
CA GLU A 239 -40.62 -19.39 13.63
C GLU A 239 -42.05 -19.72 13.17
N THR A 240 -42.34 -21.02 13.01
CA THR A 240 -43.47 -21.75 13.65
C THR A 240 -43.17 -23.24 13.61
#